data_AF-A0A0K9Z0B0-F1
#
_entry.id   AF-A0A0K9Z0B0-F1
#
_cell.length_a   1.000
_cell.length_b   1.000
_cell.length_c   1.000
_cell.angle_alpha   90.00
_cell.angle_beta   90.00
_cell.angle_gamma   90.00
#
_symmetry.space_group_name_H-M   'P 1'
#
loop_
_entity.id
_entity.type
_entity.pdbx_description
1 polymer ?
#
loop_
_entity_poly.entity_id
_entity_poly.type
_entity_poly.pdbx_seq_one_letter_code
_entity_poly.pdbx_strand_id
1 'polypeptide(L)'
;MTESMKVIMYVAVISILSEILLGEELDKEDWDELGDSLGFLGIEISEFMSEGDSMLVVLQKICQEFGAISITQDILDEIRKQDQLV
;
A
#
# COMPACT_ATOMS: atom_id res chain seq x y z
N MET A 1 -8.85 -9.87 7.59
CA MET A 1 -8.87 -8.55 6.93
C MET A 1 -9.92 -8.60 5.83
N THR A 2 -10.79 -7.60 5.73
CA THR A 2 -11.76 -7.50 4.62
C THR A 2 -11.04 -7.07 3.33
N GLU A 3 -11.65 -7.33 2.17
CA GLU A 3 -11.11 -6.86 0.89
C GLU A 3 -11.06 -5.31 0.83
N SER A 4 -12.02 -4.63 1.47
CA SER A 4 -12.00 -3.16 1.63
C SER A 4 -10.77 -2.65 2.39
N MET A 5 -10.39 -3.30 3.50
CA MET A 5 -9.17 -2.94 4.22
C MET A 5 -7.91 -3.20 3.39
N LYS A 6 -7.85 -4.31 2.65
CA LYS A 6 -6.72 -4.56 1.73
C LYS A 6 -6.56 -3.44 0.72
N VAL A 7 -7.65 -3.03 0.07
CA VAL A 7 -7.65 -1.93 -0.91
C VAL A 7 -7.09 -0.65 -0.32
N ILE A 8 -7.54 -0.27 0.90
CA ILE A 8 -7.03 0.92 1.59
C ILE A 8 -5.53 0.80 1.87
N MET A 9 -5.08 -0.36 2.39
CA MET A 9 -3.66 -0.57 2.69
C MET A 9 -2.78 -0.48 1.44
N TYR A 10 -3.23 -1.04 0.30
CA TYR A 10 -2.51 -0.90 -0.97
C TYR A 10 -2.40 0.57 -1.41
N VAL A 11 -3.47 1.36 -1.26
CA VAL A 11 -3.44 2.79 -1.58
C VAL A 11 -2.44 3.54 -0.69
N ALA A 12 -2.41 3.27 0.62
CA ALA A 12 -1.46 3.88 1.54
C ALA A 12 0.00 3.55 1.16
N VAL A 13 0.30 2.27 0.94
CA VAL A 13 1.62 1.82 0.49
C VAL A 13 2.03 2.51 -0.82
N ILE A 14 1.12 2.56 -1.81
CA ILE A 14 1.41 3.20 -3.10
C ILE A 14 1.69 4.69 -2.94
N SER A 15 0.96 5.39 -2.04
CA SER A 15 1.19 6.81 -1.75
C SER A 15 2.60 7.03 -1.22
N ILE A 16 2.96 6.35 -0.13
CA ILE A 16 4.26 6.50 0.54
C ILE A 16 5.41 6.14 -0.41
N LEU A 17 5.29 5.04 -1.16
CA LEU A 17 6.31 4.66 -2.14
C LEU A 17 6.46 5.70 -3.27
N SER A 18 5.38 6.37 -3.65
CA SER A 18 5.41 7.43 -4.67
C SER A 18 6.14 8.67 -4.16
N GLU A 19 5.92 9.07 -2.90
CA GLU A 19 6.61 10.18 -2.26
C GLU A 19 8.12 9.95 -2.19
N ILE A 20 8.55 8.75 -1.77
CA ILE A 20 9.98 8.34 -1.80
C ILE A 20 10.56 8.52 -3.21
N LEU A 21 9.84 8.08 -4.24
CA LEU A 21 10.30 8.14 -5.62
C LEU A 21 10.36 9.56 -6.19
N LEU A 22 9.54 10.47 -5.67
CA LEU A 22 9.58 11.90 -5.97
C LEU A 22 10.70 12.64 -5.20
N GLY A 23 11.41 11.92 -4.31
CA GLY A 23 12.53 12.45 -3.54
C GLY A 23 12.09 13.15 -2.26
N GLU A 24 10.88 12.88 -1.77
CA GLU A 24 10.45 13.37 -0.47
C GLU A 24 11.17 12.62 0.66
N GLU A 25 11.56 13.35 1.69
CA GLU A 25 12.14 12.77 2.89
C GLU A 25 11.02 12.25 3.77
N LEU A 26 10.96 10.93 3.94
CA LEU A 26 10.05 10.31 4.89
C LEU A 26 10.55 10.46 6.31
N ASP A 27 9.65 10.84 7.21
CA ASP A 27 9.94 10.81 8.62
C ASP A 27 9.77 9.39 9.19
N LYS A 28 10.01 9.25 10.50
CA LYS A 28 9.92 7.93 11.13
C LYS A 28 8.48 7.37 11.10
N GLU A 29 7.48 8.23 11.25
CA GLU A 29 6.07 7.83 11.26
C GLU A 29 5.68 7.26 9.91
N ASP A 30 6.11 7.89 8.81
CA ASP A 30 5.86 7.40 7.45
C ASP A 30 6.50 6.02 7.20
N TRP A 31 7.74 5.80 7.70
CA TRP A 31 8.41 4.50 7.62
C TRP A 31 7.72 3.42 8.45
N ASP A 32 7.24 3.78 9.64
CA ASP A 32 6.50 2.88 10.52
C ASP A 32 5.14 2.53 9.87
N GLU A 33 4.44 3.49 9.27
CA GLU A 33 3.17 3.28 8.55
C GLU A 33 3.35 2.39 7.31
N LEU A 34 4.42 2.60 6.53
CA LEU A 34 4.75 1.73 5.40
C LEU A 34 5.01 0.30 5.87
N GLY A 35 5.80 0.13 6.94
CA GLY A 35 6.10 -1.17 7.52
C GLY A 35 4.85 -1.90 8.01
N ASP A 36 3.99 -1.21 8.75
CA ASP A 36 2.74 -1.76 9.25
C ASP A 36 1.79 -2.13 8.11
N SER A 37 1.61 -1.25 7.12
CA SER A 37 0.74 -1.48 5.97
C SER A 37 1.19 -2.68 5.13
N LEU A 38 2.49 -2.81 4.87
CA LEU A 38 3.07 -3.98 4.20
C LEU A 38 2.87 -5.25 5.05
N GLY A 39 3.12 -5.17 6.35
CA GLY A 39 2.88 -6.26 7.30
C GLY A 39 1.43 -6.74 7.31
N PHE A 40 0.46 -5.82 7.25
CA PHE A 40 -0.96 -6.15 7.15
C PHE A 40 -1.33 -6.86 5.84
N LEU A 41 -0.66 -6.50 4.74
CA LEU A 41 -0.80 -7.17 3.45
C LEU A 41 -0.09 -8.54 3.42
N GLY A 42 0.68 -8.87 4.44
CA GLY A 42 1.51 -10.08 4.48
C GLY A 42 2.68 -10.00 3.50
N ILE A 43 3.11 -8.77 3.20
CA ILE A 43 4.21 -8.46 2.30
C ILE A 43 5.42 -8.08 3.14
N GLU A 44 6.55 -8.74 2.92
CA GLU A 44 7.82 -8.23 3.43
C GLU A 44 8.47 -7.32 2.37
N ILE A 45 8.89 -6.11 2.74
CA ILE A 45 9.53 -5.20 1.77
C ILE A 45 10.78 -5.83 1.11
N SER A 46 11.46 -6.73 1.82
CA SER A 46 12.57 -7.55 1.33
C SER A 46 12.18 -8.52 0.21
N GLU A 47 10.93 -8.97 0.13
CA GLU A 47 10.44 -9.79 -1.00
C GLU A 47 10.42 -8.97 -2.31
N PHE A 48 10.31 -7.65 -2.19
CA PHE A 48 10.28 -6.73 -3.32
C PHE A 48 11.65 -6.11 -3.59
N MET A 49 12.53 -6.06 -2.58
CA MET A 49 13.88 -5.52 -2.63
C MET A 49 14.95 -6.63 -2.63
N SER A 50 15.43 -7.03 -3.80
CA SER A 50 16.71 -7.74 -3.90
C SER A 50 17.89 -6.76 -3.91
N GLU A 51 19.12 -7.24 -3.66
CA GLU A 51 20.33 -6.41 -3.75
C GLU A 51 20.41 -5.72 -5.13
N GLY A 52 20.20 -4.40 -5.14
CA GLY A 52 20.27 -3.56 -6.34
C GLY A 52 18.94 -3.27 -7.03
N ASP A 53 17.81 -3.77 -6.53
CA ASP A 53 16.50 -3.40 -7.05
C ASP A 53 16.18 -1.93 -6.77
N SER A 54 15.68 -1.23 -7.79
CA SER A 54 15.17 0.13 -7.66
C SER A 54 13.83 0.11 -6.93
N MET A 55 13.58 1.13 -6.09
CA MET A 55 12.26 1.37 -5.50
C MET A 55 11.13 1.47 -6.55
N LEU A 56 11.47 1.83 -7.80
CA LEU A 56 10.52 1.80 -8.93
C LEU A 56 10.00 0.38 -9.21
N VAL A 57 10.85 -0.64 -9.08
CA VAL A 57 10.48 -2.04 -9.27
C VAL A 57 9.56 -2.50 -8.14
N VAL A 58 9.85 -2.08 -6.91
CA VAL A 58 8.99 -2.33 -5.74
C VAL A 58 7.59 -1.74 -5.98
N LEU A 59 7.51 -0.45 -6.32
CA LEU A 59 6.25 0.22 -6.62
C LEU A 59 5.49 -0.48 -7.76
N GLN A 60 6.19 -0.86 -8.84
CA GLN A 60 5.57 -1.57 -9.96
C GLN A 60 4.88 -2.86 -9.50
N LYS A 61 5.56 -3.69 -8.72
CA LYS A 61 5.01 -4.96 -8.25
C LYS A 61 3.80 -4.75 -7.33
N ILE A 62 3.87 -3.78 -6.39
CA ILE A 62 2.74 -3.42 -5.53
C ILE A 62 1.53 -2.97 -6.36
N CYS A 63 1.75 -2.11 -7.37
CA CYS A 63 0.69 -1.67 -8.28
C CYS A 63 0.09 -2.83 -9.09
N GLN A 64 0.89 -3.82 -9.47
CA GLN A 64 0.40 -5.02 -10.16
C GLN A 64 -0.48 -5.88 -9.26
N GLU A 65 -0.09 -6.10 -8.01
CA GLU A 65 -0.91 -6.83 -7.04
C GLU A 65 -2.21 -6.09 -6.73
N PHE A 66 -2.14 -4.77 -6.51
CA PHE A 66 -3.32 -3.94 -6.33
C PHE A 66 -4.26 -4.00 -7.55
N GLY A 67 -3.70 -3.89 -8.76
CA GLY A 67 -4.46 -3.97 -10.01
C GLY A 67 -5.12 -5.32 -10.28
N ALA A 68 -4.72 -6.39 -9.59
CA ALA A 68 -5.36 -7.70 -9.65
C ALA A 68 -6.62 -7.80 -8.78
N ILE A 69 -6.87 -6.84 -7.88
CA ILE A 69 -8.04 -6.82 -7.02
C ILE A 69 -9.26 -6.33 -7.79
N SER A 70 -10.31 -7.14 -7.84
CA SER A 70 -11.60 -6.75 -8.42
C SER A 70 -12.37 -5.85 -7.44
N ILE A 71 -12.31 -4.52 -7.64
CA ILE A 71 -13.06 -3.56 -6.83
C ILE A 71 -14.55 -3.64 -7.17
N THR A 72 -15.35 -4.18 -6.25
CA THR A 72 -16.81 -4.31 -6.38
C THR A 72 -17.55 -3.16 -5.69
N GLN A 73 -18.85 -3.01 -5.96
CA GLN A 73 -19.68 -2.01 -5.29
C GLN A 73 -19.76 -2.23 -3.77
N ASP A 74 -19.77 -3.50 -3.32
CA ASP A 74 -19.79 -3.84 -1.89
C ASP A 74 -18.52 -3.34 -1.19
N ILE A 75 -17.35 -3.52 -1.81
CA ILE A 75 -16.08 -3.00 -1.30
C ILE A 75 -16.14 -1.47 -1.17
N LEU A 76 -16.65 -0.77 -2.19
CA LEU A 76 -16.79 0.68 -2.17
C LEU A 76 -17.75 1.15 -1.07
N ASP A 77 -18.86 0.45 -0.87
CA ASP A 77 -19.85 0.79 0.16
C ASP A 77 -19.32 0.51 1.57
N GLU A 78 -18.49 -0.52 1.76
CA GLU A 78 -17.77 -0.75 3.01
C GLU A 78 -16.79 0.38 3.32
N ILE A 79 -15.98 0.81 2.34
CA ILE A 79 -15.03 1.92 2.49
C ILE A 79 -15.77 3.21 2.86
N ARG A 80 -16.86 3.55 2.15
CA ARG A 80 -17.68 4.75 2.44
C ARG A 80 -18.27 4.74 3.84
N LYS A 81 -18.68 3.57 4.36
CA LYS A 81 -19.20 3.45 5.73
C LYS A 81 -18.11 3.72 6.77
N GLN A 82 -16.88 3.29 6.51
CA GLN A 82 -15.75 3.55 7.40
C GLN A 82 -15.40 5.04 7.41
N ASP A 83 -15.43 5.70 6.25
CA ASP A 83 -15.18 7.14 6.11
C ASP A 83 -16.22 8.03 6.85
N GLN A 84 -17.47 7.58 6.94
CA GLN A 84 -18.55 8.27 7.67
C GLN A 84 -18.54 8.06 9.19
N LEU A 85 -17.68 7.19 9.71
CA LEU A 85 -17.55 6.90 11.14
C LEU A 85 -16.40 7.67 11.82
N VAL A 86 -15.63 8.45 11.05
CA VAL A 86 -14.52 9.31 11.51
C VAL A 86 -14.99 10.75 11.70
#